data_AF-A0A2N9M8B5-F1
#
_entry.id   AF-A0A2N9M8B5-F1
#
_cell.length_a   1.000
_cell.length_b   1.000
_cell.length_c   1.000
_cell.angle_alpha   90.00
_cell.angle_beta   90.00
_cell.angle_gamma   90.00
#
_symmetry.space_group_name_H-M   'P 1'
#
loop_
_entity.id
_entity.type
_entity.pdbx_description
1 polymer ?
#
loop_
_entity_poly.entity_id
_entity_poly.type
_entity_poly.pdbx_seq_one_letter_code
_entity_poly.pdbx_strand_id
1 'polypeptide(L)'
;MKDQRYPLLSIAVAAALGLAGCGGGNSSGGGSTTPTGTVNVQVTDAPTKDFDHVWVTIQEIRFHTSNAVAADDPGWLKYPLATPVTVDLAALNNGSLAPVFDGLTLPVATYQQIRLVLVSDAANLSSSAQAQGLTYNDQVNWTDSTGTSHIAPLVIPAPTKGIGINGTFTVPASGAALNLVLDFDVGHDVVKFMHGGNSAYTLKPNLQYFDLSQVGAVNGQVDLTHVCPASTPPTPAPTTCAYNFVIKAEQMSADGTHHEATRFTTIRPDGSFTLYPVRVLGSGRILSTIDVLVRGRNMDTVLVRNVPVTAGTSPTSNPTILSTTPLPLTIDTEYTANENPAAPVSPTGAWVNFYQTLSATGLPEVPYEVRYRHINPFTGVFTDDIPLSTGPIQFGSYVAAGSPTLATNTPVQGNGGFLVFAGAPDYTRTEASTDPLTPGASPVLFTMPTLTVNSTVATADSISGNISQATAGKYNTGFVVVVRLGTIVSTIPIDSVLTANAGAGGPFTVSNLPGGSATQSLPGAYYYLYAVVWNTANPLTTLQLTDFSGYANLTSASATGLNVTLN
;
A
#
# COMPACT_ATOMS: atom_id res chain seq x y z
N MET A 1 21.47 -67.05 -16.55
CA MET A 1 21.35 -68.04 -15.45
C MET A 1 22.05 -67.49 -14.23
N LYS A 2 21.36 -67.58 -13.09
CA LYS A 2 21.73 -67.14 -11.73
C LYS A 2 21.45 -65.67 -11.39
N ASP A 3 20.20 -65.47 -11.01
CA ASP A 3 19.72 -64.50 -10.03
C ASP A 3 20.60 -64.48 -8.77
N GLN A 4 20.92 -63.28 -8.28
CA GLN A 4 21.21 -63.08 -6.86
C GLN A 4 20.55 -61.79 -6.39
N ARG A 5 19.48 -61.98 -5.62
CA ARG A 5 18.75 -60.96 -4.87
C ARG A 5 19.58 -60.57 -3.65
N TYR A 6 19.74 -59.26 -3.42
CA TYR A 6 20.14 -58.72 -2.12
C TYR A 6 19.01 -57.79 -1.63
N PRO A 7 18.53 -57.95 -0.38
CA PRO A 7 17.35 -57.25 0.11
C PRO A 7 17.66 -55.80 0.49
N LEU A 8 16.69 -54.91 0.20
CA LEU A 8 16.64 -53.55 0.70
C LEU A 8 16.60 -53.55 2.24
N LEU A 9 17.56 -52.87 2.86
CA LEU A 9 17.51 -52.51 4.27
C LEU A 9 16.99 -51.06 4.36
N SER A 10 15.69 -50.93 4.60
CA SER A 10 15.01 -49.66 4.87
C SER A 10 15.42 -49.12 6.24
N ILE A 11 16.22 -48.07 6.29
CA ILE A 11 16.50 -47.32 7.52
C ILE A 11 15.44 -46.22 7.64
N ALA A 12 14.43 -46.47 8.48
CA ALA A 12 13.46 -45.47 8.92
C ALA A 12 14.07 -44.69 10.11
N VAL A 13 14.47 -43.44 9.86
CA VAL A 13 14.80 -42.48 10.94
C VAL A 13 13.52 -41.75 11.34
N ALA A 14 12.86 -42.25 12.38
CA ALA A 14 11.77 -41.55 13.04
C ALA A 14 12.35 -40.55 14.06
N ALA A 15 12.46 -39.28 13.68
CA ALA A 15 12.77 -38.18 14.60
C ALA A 15 11.49 -37.72 15.31
N ALA A 16 11.19 -38.33 16.45
CA ALA A 16 10.14 -37.87 17.36
C ALA A 16 10.61 -36.64 18.13
N LEU A 17 10.24 -35.44 17.67
CA LEU A 17 10.33 -34.20 18.44
C LEU A 17 9.13 -34.14 19.39
N GLY A 18 9.35 -34.54 20.65
CA GLY A 18 8.37 -34.35 21.72
C GLY A 18 8.31 -32.88 22.14
N LEU A 19 7.17 -32.22 21.89
CA LEU A 19 6.80 -31.01 22.61
C LEU A 19 6.40 -31.41 24.04
N ALA A 20 7.31 -31.24 24.99
CA ALA A 20 6.97 -31.24 26.40
C ALA A 20 6.31 -29.91 26.75
N GLY A 21 4.98 -29.89 26.75
CA GLY A 21 4.22 -28.90 27.50
C GLY A 21 4.40 -29.16 28.99
N CYS A 22 5.02 -28.23 29.70
CA CYS A 22 5.11 -28.27 31.16
C CYS A 22 4.19 -27.18 31.73
N GLY A 23 3.05 -27.61 32.26
CA GLY A 23 2.26 -26.82 33.19
C GLY A 23 2.84 -26.95 34.60
N GLY A 24 2.93 -25.81 35.28
CA GLY A 24 2.80 -25.60 36.73
C GLY A 24 3.51 -26.54 37.71
N GLY A 25 4.57 -26.04 38.36
CA GLY A 25 5.09 -26.60 39.60
C GLY A 25 6.10 -25.66 40.27
N ASN A 26 5.70 -25.06 41.41
CA ASN A 26 6.51 -24.18 42.26
C ASN A 26 7.88 -24.80 42.62
N SER A 27 8.97 -24.10 42.30
CA SER A 27 10.29 -24.32 42.91
C SER A 27 11.09 -23.02 42.87
N SER A 28 11.59 -22.64 44.04
CA SER A 28 12.36 -21.44 44.34
C SER A 28 13.79 -21.47 43.78
N GLY A 29 14.24 -20.36 43.18
CA GLY A 29 15.66 -20.00 43.04
C GLY A 29 16.23 -20.05 41.62
N GLY A 30 16.57 -18.87 41.08
CA GLY A 30 17.30 -18.68 39.82
C GLY A 30 16.46 -17.98 38.76
N GLY A 31 16.39 -16.64 38.79
CA GLY A 31 15.66 -15.86 37.79
C GLY A 31 16.30 -16.01 36.41
N SER A 32 15.74 -16.88 35.57
CA SER A 32 16.02 -16.90 34.14
C SER A 32 15.40 -15.63 33.54
N THR A 33 16.22 -14.62 33.29
CA THR A 33 15.80 -13.43 32.55
C THR A 33 15.54 -13.85 31.11
N THR A 34 14.31 -13.65 30.62
CA THR A 34 14.02 -13.84 29.19
C THR A 34 14.96 -12.96 28.39
N PRO A 35 15.78 -13.51 27.47
CA PRO A 35 16.67 -12.69 26.66
C PRO A 35 15.87 -11.62 25.92
N THR A 36 16.39 -10.40 25.88
CA THR A 36 15.78 -9.27 25.16
C THR A 36 16.75 -8.71 24.12
N GLY A 37 16.19 -8.08 23.09
CA GLY A 37 16.93 -7.36 22.07
C GLY A 37 16.34 -5.97 21.83
N THR A 38 17.06 -5.16 21.07
CA THR A 38 16.68 -3.77 20.78
C THR A 38 16.02 -3.67 19.41
N VAL A 39 14.92 -2.93 19.33
CA VAL A 39 14.20 -2.65 18.09
C VAL A 39 14.05 -1.15 17.91
N ASN A 40 14.41 -0.67 16.73
CA ASN A 40 14.18 0.70 16.29
C ASN A 40 13.21 0.68 15.11
N VAL A 41 12.25 1.60 15.10
CA VAL A 41 11.27 1.72 14.04
C VAL A 41 11.22 3.16 13.55
N GLN A 42 11.42 3.29 12.25
CA GLN A 42 11.34 4.55 11.51
C GLN A 42 10.20 4.48 10.50
N VAL A 43 9.77 5.63 10.01
CA VAL A 43 8.77 5.77 8.96
C VAL A 43 9.40 6.44 7.73
N THR A 44 9.01 6.01 6.55
CA THR A 44 9.33 6.68 5.28
C THR A 44 8.07 6.73 4.41
N ASP A 45 8.18 7.41 3.27
CA ASP A 45 7.09 7.54 2.32
C ASP A 45 7.57 7.28 0.88
N ALA A 46 6.63 6.92 0.02
CA ALA A 46 6.69 7.06 -1.42
C ALA A 46 6.00 8.37 -1.85
N PRO A 47 6.77 9.43 -2.13
CA PRO A 47 6.22 10.78 -2.26
C PRO A 47 5.40 10.97 -3.53
N THR A 48 4.34 11.77 -3.42
CA THR A 48 3.62 12.37 -4.56
C THR A 48 3.79 13.88 -4.59
N LYS A 49 3.55 14.47 -5.77
CA LYS A 49 3.44 15.93 -5.97
C LYS A 49 1.99 16.41 -5.94
N ASP A 50 1.04 15.53 -5.65
CA ASP A 50 -0.38 15.86 -5.61
C ASP A 50 -0.80 16.56 -4.29
N PHE A 51 0.03 16.46 -3.26
CA PHE A 51 -0.20 17.08 -1.96
C PHE A 51 0.98 17.98 -1.57
N ASP A 52 0.67 19.08 -0.87
CA ASP A 52 1.69 19.93 -0.27
C ASP A 52 2.21 19.29 1.02
N HIS A 53 1.30 18.74 1.83
CA HIS A 53 1.61 18.01 3.06
C HIS A 53 0.60 16.89 3.32
N VAL A 54 1.06 15.80 3.92
CA VAL A 54 0.21 14.73 4.44
C VAL A 54 0.70 14.33 5.82
N TRP A 55 -0.06 14.73 6.84
CA TRP A 55 0.29 14.54 8.23
C TRP A 55 -0.40 13.30 8.81
N VAL A 56 0.37 12.49 9.53
CA VAL A 56 -0.15 11.41 10.37
C VAL A 56 0.39 11.54 11.79
N THR A 57 -0.43 11.25 12.79
CA THR A 57 -0.04 11.27 14.20
C THR A 57 -0.01 9.85 14.77
N ILE A 58 1.20 9.35 15.03
CA ILE A 58 1.45 8.00 15.54
C ILE A 58 1.43 8.00 17.07
N GLN A 59 0.73 7.06 17.69
CA GLN A 59 0.63 6.96 19.15
C GLN A 59 1.15 5.66 19.76
N GLU A 60 1.15 4.54 19.02
CA GLU A 60 1.53 3.24 19.57
C GLU A 60 1.98 2.29 18.46
N ILE A 61 2.92 1.41 18.80
CA ILE A 61 3.25 0.24 17.98
C ILE A 61 3.00 -1.04 18.79
N ARG A 62 2.48 -2.07 18.12
CA ARG A 62 2.24 -3.39 18.73
C ARG A 62 2.95 -4.48 17.95
N PHE A 63 3.42 -5.49 18.66
CA PHE A 63 4.08 -6.67 18.08
C PHE A 63 3.39 -7.95 18.53
N HIS A 64 3.27 -8.91 17.62
CA HIS A 64 2.74 -10.24 17.92
C HIS A 64 3.53 -11.35 17.20
N THR A 65 3.71 -12.49 17.87
CA THR A 65 4.43 -13.66 17.34
C THR A 65 3.62 -14.50 16.35
N SER A 66 2.35 -14.15 16.14
CA SER A 66 1.44 -14.74 15.16
C SER A 66 0.73 -13.65 14.38
N ASN A 67 0.56 -13.84 13.08
CA ASN A 67 -0.28 -12.99 12.21
C ASN A 67 -1.75 -13.44 12.17
N ALA A 68 -2.09 -14.50 12.92
CA ALA A 68 -3.40 -15.13 12.95
C ALA A 68 -4.28 -14.71 14.14
N VAL A 69 -4.04 -13.52 14.70
CA VAL A 69 -4.78 -12.97 15.86
C VAL A 69 -5.50 -11.67 15.52
N ALA A 70 -6.63 -11.42 16.18
CA ALA A 70 -7.36 -10.16 16.04
C ALA A 70 -6.63 -9.02 16.81
N ALA A 71 -6.96 -7.77 16.48
CA ALA A 71 -6.27 -6.58 17.01
C ALA A 71 -6.40 -6.40 18.53
N ASP A 72 -7.45 -6.97 19.13
CA ASP A 72 -7.81 -6.84 20.54
C ASP A 72 -7.62 -8.15 21.33
N ASP A 73 -7.13 -9.21 20.68
CA ASP A 73 -6.84 -10.49 21.33
C ASP A 73 -5.70 -10.35 22.37
N PRO A 74 -5.56 -11.27 23.34
CA PRO A 74 -4.40 -11.27 24.24
C PRO A 74 -3.11 -11.60 23.49
N GLY A 75 -1.96 -11.27 24.09
CA GLY A 75 -0.62 -11.63 23.57
C GLY A 75 0.12 -10.51 22.83
N TRP A 76 -0.57 -9.41 22.49
CA TRP A 76 0.07 -8.23 21.90
C TRP A 76 1.04 -7.56 22.89
N LEU A 77 2.30 -7.39 22.46
CA LEU A 77 3.23 -6.50 23.13
C LEU A 77 2.98 -5.08 22.64
N LYS A 78 2.53 -4.20 23.53
CA LYS A 78 2.11 -2.83 23.19
C LYS A 78 3.14 -1.82 23.72
N TYR A 79 3.53 -0.89 22.87
CA TYR A 79 4.49 0.17 23.17
C TYR A 79 3.88 1.54 22.82
N PRO A 80 3.04 2.10 23.71
CA PRO A 80 2.49 3.43 23.52
C PRO A 80 3.56 4.50 23.72
N LEU A 81 3.50 5.57 22.93
CA LEU A 81 4.32 6.75 23.09
C LEU A 81 3.75 7.61 24.23
N ALA A 82 4.63 8.11 25.10
CA ALA A 82 4.24 9.07 26.14
C ALA A 82 3.69 10.37 25.55
N THR A 83 4.16 10.74 24.36
CA THR A 83 3.62 11.83 23.54
C THR A 83 3.57 11.33 22.10
N PRO A 84 2.37 11.32 21.45
CA PRO A 84 2.27 10.94 20.05
C PRO A 84 3.23 11.73 19.16
N VAL A 85 3.71 11.15 18.08
CA VAL A 85 4.63 11.79 17.13
C VAL A 85 3.87 12.09 15.84
N THR A 86 3.86 13.36 15.43
CA THR A 86 3.24 13.81 14.17
C THR A 86 4.32 13.92 13.09
N VAL A 87 4.08 13.28 11.95
CA VAL A 87 5.02 13.17 10.83
C VAL A 87 4.35 13.68 9.56
N ASP A 88 5.04 14.55 8.81
CA ASP A 88 4.66 14.88 7.43
C ASP A 88 5.27 13.85 6.48
N LEU A 89 4.42 12.98 5.95
CA LEU A 89 4.81 11.91 5.04
C LEU A 89 5.29 12.48 3.69
N ALA A 90 4.66 13.54 3.17
CA ALA A 90 5.04 14.14 1.89
C ALA A 90 6.46 14.74 1.90
N ALA A 91 6.99 15.08 3.08
CA ALA A 91 8.37 15.51 3.28
C ALA A 91 9.39 14.35 3.27
N LEU A 92 8.95 13.09 3.42
CA LEU A 92 9.82 11.91 3.49
C LEU A 92 10.17 11.37 2.10
N ASN A 93 10.85 12.17 1.30
CA ASN A 93 11.33 11.77 -0.02
C ASN A 93 12.83 11.47 -0.04
N ASN A 94 13.29 10.84 -1.12
CA ASN A 94 14.71 10.67 -1.42
C ASN A 94 15.53 9.98 -0.30
N GLY A 95 14.98 8.91 0.27
CA GLY A 95 15.63 8.11 1.31
C GLY A 95 15.58 8.71 2.71
N SER A 96 14.81 9.79 2.91
CA SER A 96 14.56 10.35 4.24
C SER A 96 13.78 9.37 5.11
N LEU A 97 14.25 9.17 6.35
CA LEU A 97 13.62 8.31 7.35
C LEU A 97 13.31 9.15 8.60
N ALA A 98 12.08 9.07 9.10
CA ALA A 98 11.67 9.69 10.35
C ALA A 98 11.71 8.66 11.49
N PRO A 99 12.61 8.80 12.49
CA PRO A 99 12.59 7.92 13.65
C PRO A 99 11.35 8.17 14.52
N VAL A 100 10.65 7.10 14.89
CA VAL A 100 9.42 7.19 15.71
C VAL A 100 9.58 6.42 17.02
N PHE A 101 10.17 5.23 16.96
CA PHE A 101 10.45 4.40 18.12
C PHE A 101 11.94 4.07 18.15
N ASP A 102 12.63 4.46 19.22
CA ASP A 102 14.06 4.24 19.40
C ASP A 102 14.31 3.46 20.69
N GLY A 103 15.11 2.40 20.60
CA GLY A 103 15.52 1.62 21.76
C GLY A 103 14.42 0.75 22.39
N LEU A 104 13.43 0.26 21.63
CA LEU A 104 12.41 -0.62 22.21
C LEU A 104 13.03 -1.95 22.66
N THR A 105 12.77 -2.34 23.91
CA THR A 105 13.22 -3.63 24.45
C THR A 105 12.14 -4.68 24.26
N LEU A 106 12.40 -5.66 23.40
CA LEU A 106 11.49 -6.78 23.11
C LEU A 106 12.15 -8.12 23.51
N PRO A 107 11.37 -9.11 23.98
CA PRO A 107 11.85 -10.49 24.07
C PRO A 107 12.41 -10.99 22.75
N VAL A 108 13.53 -11.71 22.80
CA VAL A 108 14.13 -12.40 21.66
C VAL A 108 13.14 -13.44 21.14
N ALA A 109 12.60 -13.18 19.95
CA ALA A 109 11.64 -14.03 19.28
C ALA A 109 11.55 -13.64 17.80
N THR A 110 10.84 -14.45 17.03
CA THR A 110 10.37 -14.10 15.70
C THR A 110 8.92 -13.61 15.81
N TYR A 111 8.69 -12.37 15.42
CA TYR A 111 7.38 -11.75 15.34
C TYR A 111 6.83 -11.90 13.93
N GLN A 112 5.52 -12.04 13.81
CA GLN A 112 4.83 -12.26 12.54
C GLN A 112 3.90 -11.11 12.14
N GLN A 113 3.57 -10.22 13.09
CA GLN A 113 2.73 -9.06 12.82
C GLN A 113 3.17 -7.86 13.65
N ILE A 114 3.17 -6.70 12.99
CA ILE A 114 3.24 -5.37 13.60
C ILE A 114 1.90 -4.69 13.41
N ARG A 115 1.47 -3.86 14.38
CA ARG A 115 0.39 -2.89 14.19
C ARG A 115 0.85 -1.50 14.54
N LEU A 116 0.74 -0.58 13.59
CA LEU A 116 0.96 0.84 13.80
C LEU A 116 -0.37 1.51 14.12
N VAL A 117 -0.49 2.18 15.27
CA VAL A 117 -1.73 2.82 15.72
C VAL A 117 -1.59 4.32 15.60
N LEU A 118 -2.49 4.93 14.84
CA LEU A 118 -2.59 6.37 14.64
C LEU A 118 -3.66 6.97 15.55
N VAL A 119 -3.52 8.25 15.90
CA VAL A 119 -4.53 9.02 16.62
C VAL A 119 -5.61 9.43 15.61
N SER A 120 -6.84 8.96 15.79
CA SER A 120 -7.95 9.32 14.89
C SER A 120 -8.10 10.83 14.69
N ASP A 121 -8.46 11.22 13.46
CA ASP A 121 -8.87 12.55 13.07
C ASP A 121 -10.05 13.11 13.91
N ALA A 122 -10.91 12.23 14.43
CA ALA A 122 -12.04 12.58 15.28
C ALA A 122 -11.68 12.69 16.78
N ALA A 123 -10.46 12.31 17.18
CA ALA A 123 -10.01 12.46 18.56
C ALA A 123 -9.60 13.90 18.88
N ASN A 124 -9.47 14.23 20.17
CA ASN A 124 -8.90 15.51 20.58
C ASN A 124 -7.51 15.70 19.95
N LEU A 125 -7.24 16.93 19.49
CA LEU A 125 -5.97 17.25 18.85
C LEU A 125 -4.80 17.02 19.82
N SER A 126 -3.85 16.19 19.42
CA SER A 126 -2.65 15.88 20.19
C SER A 126 -1.70 17.08 20.29
N SER A 127 -0.83 17.10 21.30
CA SER A 127 0.13 18.19 21.49
C SER A 127 1.16 18.29 20.35
N SER A 128 1.54 17.17 19.74
CA SER A 128 2.44 17.14 18.59
C SER A 128 1.78 17.69 17.32
N ALA A 129 0.51 17.38 17.07
CA ALA A 129 -0.25 17.98 15.98
C ALA A 129 -0.49 19.49 16.19
N GLN A 130 -0.80 19.90 17.43
CA GLN A 130 -0.90 21.32 17.81
C GLN A 130 0.40 22.08 17.54
N ALA A 131 1.55 21.48 17.85
CA ALA A 131 2.86 22.11 17.64
C ALA A 131 3.18 22.35 16.15
N GLN A 132 2.55 21.59 15.23
CA GLN A 132 2.64 21.78 13.79
C GLN A 132 1.56 22.73 13.24
N GLY A 133 0.71 23.29 14.10
CA GLY A 133 -0.38 24.19 13.69
C GLY A 133 -1.52 23.50 12.94
N LEU A 134 -1.71 22.19 13.16
CA LEU A 134 -2.74 21.41 12.48
C LEU A 134 -4.13 21.63 13.08
N THR A 135 -5.16 21.36 12.28
CA THR A 135 -6.57 21.34 12.72
C THR A 135 -7.01 19.92 13.12
N TYR A 136 -6.43 18.91 12.49
CA TYR A 136 -6.71 17.49 12.73
C TYR A 136 -5.44 16.73 13.09
N ASN A 137 -5.55 15.62 13.82
CA ASN A 137 -4.40 14.76 14.11
C ASN A 137 -3.79 14.16 12.83
N ASP A 138 -4.65 13.78 11.88
CA ASP A 138 -4.27 13.33 10.56
C ASP A 138 -4.90 14.29 9.53
N GLN A 139 -4.09 14.88 8.65
CA GLN A 139 -4.50 16.03 7.81
C GLN A 139 -3.83 16.01 6.44
N VAL A 140 -4.57 16.36 5.40
CA VAL A 140 -4.05 16.61 4.05
C VAL A 140 -4.10 18.10 3.74
N ASN A 141 -3.01 18.63 3.20
CA ASN A 141 -2.93 19.98 2.66
C ASN A 141 -2.63 19.91 1.16
N TRP A 142 -3.34 20.70 0.37
CA TRP A 142 -3.06 20.81 -1.06
C TRP A 142 -3.38 22.20 -1.59
N THR A 143 -2.71 22.58 -2.66
CA THR A 143 -2.99 23.81 -3.40
C THR A 143 -3.71 23.44 -4.69
N ASP A 144 -4.90 24.02 -4.90
CA ASP A 144 -5.70 23.74 -6.09
C ASP A 144 -5.14 24.43 -7.34
N SER A 145 -5.76 24.16 -8.49
CA SER A 145 -5.36 24.75 -9.78
C SER A 145 -5.46 26.27 -9.86
N THR A 146 -6.14 26.92 -8.92
CA THR A 146 -6.26 28.38 -8.80
C THR A 146 -5.17 28.98 -7.90
N GLY A 147 -4.32 28.15 -7.29
CA GLY A 147 -3.31 28.57 -6.33
C GLY A 147 -3.87 28.76 -4.91
N THR A 148 -5.09 28.28 -4.63
CA THR A 148 -5.70 28.38 -3.30
C THR A 148 -5.31 27.16 -2.47
N SER A 149 -4.79 27.39 -1.27
CA SER A 149 -4.47 26.31 -0.32
C SER A 149 -5.73 25.83 0.42
N HIS A 150 -5.84 24.52 0.58
CA HIS A 150 -6.92 23.84 1.26
C HIS A 150 -6.38 22.86 2.30
N ILE A 151 -7.21 22.58 3.30
CA ILE A 151 -6.95 21.54 4.32
C ILE A 151 -8.17 20.63 4.45
N ALA A 152 -7.94 19.36 4.76
CA ALA A 152 -9.00 18.40 5.06
C ALA A 152 -8.51 17.34 6.05
N PRO A 153 -9.40 16.73 6.85
CA PRO A 153 -9.04 15.58 7.67
C PRO A 153 -8.67 14.38 6.78
N LEU A 154 -7.71 13.58 7.25
CA LEU A 154 -7.40 12.28 6.68
C LEU A 154 -8.07 11.19 7.52
N VAL A 155 -9.13 10.58 6.98
CA VAL A 155 -9.89 9.53 7.68
C VAL A 155 -9.09 8.23 7.66
N ILE A 156 -8.72 7.75 8.85
CA ILE A 156 -8.06 6.45 9.04
C ILE A 156 -9.12 5.37 9.25
N PRO A 157 -9.19 4.33 8.40
CA PRO A 157 -10.15 3.23 8.60
C PRO A 157 -9.85 2.44 9.88
N ALA A 158 -10.86 2.30 10.75
CA ALA A 158 -10.78 1.55 12.01
C ALA A 158 -9.51 1.88 12.86
N PRO A 159 -9.28 3.16 13.22
CA PRO A 159 -7.98 3.64 13.70
C PRO A 159 -7.53 2.94 15.00
N THR A 160 -8.47 2.56 15.86
CA THR A 160 -8.20 1.87 17.12
C THR A 160 -7.64 0.45 16.95
N LYS A 161 -7.80 -0.15 15.77
CA LYS A 161 -7.30 -1.49 15.43
C LYS A 161 -5.87 -1.46 14.90
N GLY A 162 -5.38 -0.29 14.52
CA GLY A 162 -4.07 -0.09 13.91
C GLY A 162 -3.95 -0.69 12.51
N ILE A 163 -2.99 -0.16 11.76
CA ILE A 163 -2.59 -0.65 10.44
C ILE A 163 -1.67 -1.85 10.64
N GLY A 164 -2.10 -3.01 10.15
CA GLY A 164 -1.42 -4.28 10.36
C GLY A 164 -0.42 -4.59 9.26
N ILE A 165 0.79 -4.98 9.64
CA ILE A 165 1.86 -5.35 8.73
C ILE A 165 2.28 -6.77 9.05
N ASN A 166 2.01 -7.68 8.11
CA ASN A 166 2.44 -9.06 8.21
C ASN A 166 3.86 -9.20 7.68
N GLY A 167 4.69 -9.99 8.35
CA GLY A 167 6.08 -10.17 7.96
C GLY A 167 6.80 -11.17 8.85
N THR A 168 8.12 -11.20 8.75
CA THR A 168 8.97 -11.97 9.64
C THR A 168 10.01 -11.03 10.24
N PHE A 169 9.90 -10.76 11.54
CA PHE A 169 10.75 -9.83 12.26
C PHE A 169 11.50 -10.58 13.35
N THR A 170 12.80 -10.79 13.19
CA THR A 170 13.60 -11.52 14.18
C THR A 170 14.32 -10.53 15.08
N VAL A 171 13.96 -10.52 16.36
CA VAL A 171 14.67 -9.75 17.40
C VAL A 171 15.86 -10.58 17.87
N PRO A 172 17.11 -10.17 17.59
CA PRO A 172 18.29 -10.97 17.93
C PRO A 172 18.63 -10.88 19.42
N ALA A 173 19.30 -11.91 19.94
CA ALA A 173 19.86 -11.93 21.30
C ALA A 173 21.21 -11.22 21.43
N SER A 174 21.90 -10.99 20.31
CA SER A 174 23.14 -10.23 20.27
C SER A 174 22.85 -8.73 20.35
N GLY A 175 23.76 -7.93 20.87
CA GLY A 175 23.58 -6.47 21.02
C GLY A 175 23.39 -5.67 19.72
N ALA A 176 23.15 -6.32 18.58
CA ALA A 176 22.72 -5.68 17.35
C ALA A 176 21.23 -5.35 17.43
N ALA A 177 20.84 -4.15 17.00
CA ALA A 177 19.43 -3.77 16.95
C ALA A 177 18.76 -4.25 15.65
N LEU A 178 17.51 -4.68 15.75
CA LEU A 178 16.61 -4.80 14.61
C LEU A 178 16.15 -3.39 14.21
N ASN A 179 16.51 -2.95 13.00
CA ASN A 179 16.17 -1.62 12.50
C ASN A 179 15.13 -1.75 11.39
N LEU A 180 13.88 -1.41 11.71
CA LEU A 180 12.77 -1.47 10.77
C LEU A 180 12.43 -0.08 10.24
N VAL A 181 12.03 -0.03 8.97
CA VAL A 181 11.35 1.10 8.37
C VAL A 181 9.97 0.65 7.92
N LEU A 182 8.94 1.39 8.29
CA LEU A 182 7.58 1.22 7.76
C LEU A 182 7.37 2.26 6.66
N ASP A 183 6.95 1.82 5.49
CA ASP A 183 6.79 2.67 4.31
C ASP A 183 5.31 2.92 4.08
N PHE A 184 4.91 4.19 4.23
CA PHE A 184 3.65 4.68 3.68
C PHE A 184 3.83 4.92 2.19
N ASP A 185 2.73 4.91 1.46
CA ASP A 185 2.77 5.31 0.05
C ASP A 185 1.72 6.37 -0.20
N VAL A 186 1.96 7.60 0.25
CA VAL A 186 0.97 8.69 0.15
C VAL A 186 0.50 8.89 -1.29
N GLY A 187 1.38 8.71 -2.27
CA GLY A 187 1.03 8.82 -3.69
C GLY A 187 0.00 7.80 -4.16
N HIS A 188 -0.18 6.72 -3.41
CA HIS A 188 -1.14 5.68 -3.68
C HIS A 188 -2.23 5.65 -2.60
N ASP A 189 -1.86 5.49 -1.34
CA ASP A 189 -2.71 5.20 -0.20
C ASP A 189 -3.70 6.33 0.15
N VAL A 190 -3.44 7.60 -0.21
CA VAL A 190 -4.35 8.72 0.12
C VAL A 190 -5.36 8.93 -1.01
N VAL A 191 -6.61 8.59 -0.74
CA VAL A 191 -7.68 8.63 -1.74
C VAL A 191 -8.68 9.73 -1.42
N LYS A 192 -8.85 10.63 -2.39
CA LYS A 192 -9.88 11.68 -2.37
C LYS A 192 -11.27 11.08 -2.56
N PHE A 193 -12.21 11.48 -1.73
CA PHE A 193 -13.64 11.25 -1.93
C PHE A 193 -14.43 12.54 -1.70
N MET A 194 -15.69 12.54 -2.12
CA MET A 194 -16.57 13.69 -1.98
C MET A 194 -17.60 13.43 -0.88
N HIS A 195 -17.74 14.38 0.06
CA HIS A 195 -18.75 14.36 1.11
C HIS A 195 -19.56 15.66 1.09
N GLY A 196 -20.86 15.57 0.79
CA GLY A 196 -21.74 16.75 0.75
C GLY A 196 -21.26 17.86 -0.20
N GLY A 197 -20.53 17.50 -1.27
CA GLY A 197 -19.90 18.45 -2.20
C GLY A 197 -18.50 18.93 -1.81
N ASN A 198 -18.02 18.60 -0.61
CA ASN A 198 -16.67 18.93 -0.14
C ASN A 198 -15.68 17.78 -0.39
N SER A 199 -14.42 18.13 -0.58
CA SER A 199 -13.33 17.13 -0.68
C SER A 199 -12.98 16.62 0.72
N ALA A 200 -12.84 15.30 0.84
CA ALA A 200 -12.31 14.63 2.01
C ALA A 200 -11.34 13.53 1.55
N TYR A 201 -10.51 13.02 2.46
CA TYR A 201 -9.49 12.02 2.14
C TYR A 201 -9.56 10.85 3.11
N THR A 202 -9.30 9.65 2.61
CA THR A 202 -9.15 8.46 3.43
C THR A 202 -7.87 7.73 3.08
N LEU A 203 -7.26 7.10 4.07
CA LEU A 203 -6.10 6.25 3.88
C LEU A 203 -6.55 4.83 3.52
N LYS A 204 -6.03 4.28 2.42
CA LYS A 204 -6.14 2.86 2.03
C LYS A 204 -4.75 2.21 2.11
N PRO A 205 -4.16 2.12 3.31
CA PRO A 205 -2.75 1.83 3.44
C PRO A 205 -2.40 0.44 2.91
N ASN A 206 -1.31 0.33 2.16
CA ASN A 206 -0.63 -0.93 1.87
C ASN A 206 0.80 -0.90 2.42
N LEU A 207 0.93 -0.69 3.74
CA LEU A 207 2.22 -0.47 4.38
C LEU A 207 3.17 -1.64 4.13
N GLN A 208 4.36 -1.30 3.66
CA GLN A 208 5.47 -2.23 3.55
C GLN A 208 6.44 -2.04 4.71
N TYR A 209 7.32 -3.02 4.90
CA TYR A 209 8.42 -2.88 5.83
C TYR A 209 9.76 -3.21 5.17
N PHE A 210 10.82 -2.66 5.78
CA PHE A 210 12.19 -2.89 5.39
C PHE A 210 13.03 -3.13 6.65
N ASP A 211 13.80 -4.22 6.65
CA ASP A 211 14.92 -4.40 7.59
C ASP A 211 16.15 -3.71 6.99
N LEU A 212 16.68 -2.69 7.66
CA LEU A 212 17.80 -1.90 7.13
C LEU A 212 19.09 -2.70 6.91
N SER A 213 19.21 -3.91 7.49
CA SER A 213 20.32 -4.82 7.19
C SER A 213 20.20 -5.52 5.83
N GLN A 214 18.99 -5.53 5.22
CA GLN A 214 18.66 -6.24 3.99
C GLN A 214 18.31 -5.30 2.82
N VAL A 215 18.77 -4.05 2.88
CA VAL A 215 18.45 -3.04 1.87
C VAL A 215 19.69 -2.31 1.39
N GLY A 216 19.59 -1.71 0.21
CA GLY A 216 20.62 -0.83 -0.34
C GLY A 216 20.04 0.46 -0.93
N ALA A 217 20.93 1.30 -1.45
CA ALA A 217 20.60 2.60 -2.02
C ALA A 217 21.03 2.72 -3.49
N VAL A 218 20.23 3.42 -4.28
CA VAL A 218 20.56 3.86 -5.65
C VAL A 218 20.42 5.37 -5.73
N ASN A 219 21.46 6.06 -6.18
CA ASN A 219 21.43 7.48 -6.48
C ASN A 219 21.46 7.70 -7.99
N GLY A 220 20.67 8.64 -8.48
CA GLY A 220 20.65 9.03 -9.88
C GLY A 220 20.37 10.53 -10.05
N GLN A 221 20.39 10.98 -11.29
CA GLN A 221 20.06 12.34 -11.66
C GLN A 221 19.42 12.33 -13.04
N VAL A 222 18.45 13.22 -13.27
CA VAL A 222 17.88 13.50 -14.59
C VAL A 222 18.40 14.82 -15.14
N ASP A 223 18.49 14.92 -16.46
CA ASP A 223 18.81 16.16 -17.15
C ASP A 223 17.66 17.18 -16.97
N LEU A 224 18.00 18.36 -16.47
CA LEU A 224 17.04 19.43 -16.19
C LEU A 224 16.64 20.26 -17.41
N THR A 225 17.30 20.10 -18.57
CA THR A 225 17.02 20.89 -19.79
C THR A 225 15.55 20.89 -20.20
N HIS A 226 14.84 19.80 -19.95
CA HIS A 226 13.42 19.66 -20.27
C HIS A 226 12.52 19.56 -19.03
N VAL A 227 13.01 19.88 -17.84
CA VAL A 227 12.22 19.89 -16.61
C VAL A 227 11.56 21.25 -16.43
N CYS A 228 10.28 21.28 -16.07
CA CYS A 228 9.59 22.54 -15.84
C CYS A 228 10.21 23.31 -14.65
N PRO A 229 10.34 24.65 -14.74
CA PRO A 229 10.83 25.46 -13.62
C PRO A 229 9.99 25.22 -12.36
N ALA A 230 10.62 25.27 -11.18
CA ALA A 230 10.02 24.95 -9.87
C ALA A 230 8.99 25.98 -9.34
N SER A 231 8.20 26.60 -10.21
CA SER A 231 7.01 27.36 -9.85
C SER A 231 5.79 26.53 -10.23
N THR A 232 4.77 26.55 -9.35
CA THR A 232 3.39 26.07 -9.52
C THR A 232 3.04 25.62 -10.96
N PRO A 233 2.47 24.41 -11.16
CA PRO A 233 2.14 23.93 -12.50
C PRO A 233 1.38 25.03 -13.23
N PRO A 234 1.95 25.63 -14.29
CA PRO A 234 1.28 26.72 -14.96
C PRO A 234 -0.09 26.22 -15.43
N THR A 235 -1.09 27.07 -15.33
CA THR A 235 -2.39 26.86 -15.95
C THR A 235 -2.44 27.73 -17.21
N PRO A 236 -2.45 27.14 -18.42
CA PRO A 236 -2.54 25.71 -18.74
C PRO A 236 -1.22 24.94 -18.53
N ALA A 237 -1.36 23.62 -18.30
CA ALA A 237 -0.23 22.72 -18.07
C ALA A 237 0.82 22.85 -19.20
N PRO A 238 2.12 22.90 -18.87
CA PRO A 238 3.15 23.21 -19.85
C PRO A 238 3.40 22.01 -20.76
N THR A 239 3.22 22.16 -22.07
CA THR A 239 3.35 21.04 -23.03
C THR A 239 4.78 20.84 -23.55
N THR A 240 5.74 21.67 -23.11
CA THR A 240 7.12 21.69 -23.63
C THR A 240 8.16 21.25 -22.60
N CYS A 241 7.72 20.84 -21.40
CA CYS A 241 8.59 20.38 -20.33
C CYS A 241 7.87 19.32 -19.49
N ALA A 242 8.67 18.52 -18.78
CA ALA A 242 8.21 17.44 -17.93
C ALA A 242 8.11 17.87 -16.46
N TYR A 243 7.14 17.31 -15.74
CA TYR A 243 6.87 17.58 -14.32
C TYR A 243 6.22 16.37 -13.64
N ASN A 244 5.94 16.43 -12.32
CA ASN A 244 5.36 15.33 -11.54
C ASN A 244 6.09 13.98 -11.72
N PHE A 245 7.42 14.03 -11.57
CA PHE A 245 8.29 12.87 -11.68
C PHE A 245 8.04 11.87 -10.56
N VAL A 246 8.00 10.58 -10.93
CA VAL A 246 8.16 9.47 -10.00
C VAL A 246 9.17 8.49 -10.59
N ILE A 247 10.13 8.13 -9.74
CA ILE A 247 11.18 7.16 -10.02
C ILE A 247 10.84 5.91 -9.23
N LYS A 248 10.87 4.75 -9.88
CA LYS A 248 10.51 3.47 -9.30
C LYS A 248 11.70 2.52 -9.33
N ALA A 249 11.88 1.76 -8.26
CA ALA A 249 12.63 0.52 -8.27
C ALA A 249 11.67 -0.63 -8.55
N GLU A 250 11.82 -1.32 -9.67
CA GLU A 250 10.96 -2.44 -10.06
C GLU A 250 11.73 -3.77 -10.00
N GLN A 251 11.03 -4.82 -9.59
CA GLN A 251 11.52 -6.19 -9.52
C GLN A 251 10.50 -7.14 -10.12
N MET A 252 10.96 -8.28 -10.63
CA MET A 252 10.08 -9.34 -11.12
C MET A 252 9.11 -9.79 -10.03
N SER A 253 7.82 -9.88 -10.36
CA SER A 253 6.78 -10.43 -9.49
C SER A 253 7.09 -11.88 -9.11
N ALA A 254 6.56 -12.33 -7.97
CA ALA A 254 6.83 -13.68 -7.46
C ALA A 254 6.38 -14.81 -8.42
N ASP A 255 5.35 -14.55 -9.23
CA ASP A 255 4.83 -15.47 -10.25
C ASP A 255 5.56 -15.34 -11.62
N GLY A 256 6.45 -14.36 -11.76
CA GLY A 256 7.24 -14.12 -12.98
C GLY A 256 6.46 -13.55 -14.15
N THR A 257 5.29 -12.94 -13.92
CA THR A 257 4.38 -12.48 -14.99
C THR A 257 4.48 -10.99 -15.31
N HIS A 258 5.06 -10.18 -14.42
CA HIS A 258 5.19 -8.73 -14.57
C HIS A 258 6.30 -8.19 -13.65
N HIS A 259 6.67 -6.92 -13.81
CA HIS A 259 7.48 -6.20 -12.83
C HIS A 259 6.56 -5.47 -11.85
N GLU A 260 6.94 -5.50 -10.57
CA GLU A 260 6.27 -4.83 -9.46
C GLU A 260 7.16 -3.70 -8.95
N ALA A 261 6.58 -2.53 -8.74
CA ALA A 261 7.28 -1.44 -8.09
C ALA A 261 7.41 -1.70 -6.58
N THR A 262 8.64 -1.64 -6.09
CA THR A 262 9.01 -2.00 -4.72
C THR A 262 9.50 -0.82 -3.89
N ARG A 263 9.83 0.30 -4.53
CA ARG A 263 10.20 1.56 -3.90
C ARG A 263 10.00 2.72 -4.86
N PHE A 264 9.62 3.88 -4.34
CA PHE A 264 9.38 5.08 -5.14
C PHE A 264 10.15 6.28 -4.57
N THR A 265 10.44 7.25 -5.42
CA THR A 265 10.89 8.59 -5.02
C THR A 265 10.52 9.61 -6.10
N THR A 266 10.84 10.88 -5.88
CA THR A 266 10.73 11.97 -6.85
C THR A 266 12.08 12.68 -7.00
N ILE A 267 12.24 13.51 -8.03
CA ILE A 267 13.45 14.31 -8.19
C ILE A 267 13.47 15.49 -7.20
N ARG A 268 14.66 15.82 -6.71
CA ARG A 268 14.95 17.09 -6.05
C ARG A 268 14.99 18.23 -7.09
N PRO A 269 14.95 19.50 -6.68
CA PRO A 269 15.04 20.63 -7.61
C PRO A 269 16.30 20.67 -8.48
N ASP A 270 17.39 20.02 -8.07
CA ASP A 270 18.63 19.87 -8.84
C ASP A 270 18.63 18.66 -9.80
N GLY A 271 17.50 17.96 -9.91
CA GLY A 271 17.31 16.77 -10.74
C GLY A 271 17.84 15.48 -10.11
N SER A 272 18.51 15.55 -8.96
CA SER A 272 18.99 14.36 -8.27
C SER A 272 17.84 13.58 -7.64
N PHE A 273 18.02 12.27 -7.50
CA PHE A 273 17.09 11.43 -6.76
C PHE A 273 17.81 10.28 -6.05
N THR A 274 17.16 9.77 -5.01
CA THR A 274 17.65 8.65 -4.20
C THR A 274 16.52 7.64 -4.01
N LEU A 275 16.73 6.41 -4.47
CA LEU A 275 15.90 5.26 -4.12
C LEU A 275 16.51 4.58 -2.89
N TYR A 276 15.82 4.69 -1.75
CA TYR A 276 16.18 4.05 -0.49
C TYR A 276 14.96 4.03 0.44
N PRO A 277 14.76 2.97 1.25
CA PRO A 277 15.44 1.68 1.20
C PRO A 277 14.97 0.81 0.01
N VAL A 278 15.90 0.15 -0.69
CA VAL A 278 15.55 -0.81 -1.77
C VAL A 278 15.86 -2.22 -1.30
N ARG A 279 14.88 -3.13 -1.39
CA ARG A 279 15.02 -4.53 -0.94
C ARG A 279 16.08 -5.28 -1.74
N VAL A 280 16.97 -5.97 -1.01
CA VAL A 280 17.86 -6.98 -1.58
C VAL A 280 17.22 -8.34 -1.39
N LEU A 281 16.70 -8.90 -2.48
CA LEU A 281 15.95 -10.15 -2.43
C LEU A 281 16.86 -11.38 -2.22
N GLY A 282 16.43 -12.26 -1.30
CA GLY A 282 17.03 -13.57 -1.02
C GLY A 282 17.84 -13.60 0.26
N SER A 283 17.49 -14.50 1.18
CA SER A 283 18.14 -14.64 2.48
C SER A 283 19.65 -14.84 2.34
N GLY A 284 20.44 -14.00 3.03
CA GLY A 284 21.90 -14.08 3.01
C GLY A 284 22.56 -13.57 1.72
N ARG A 285 21.79 -13.01 0.78
CA ARG A 285 22.35 -12.31 -0.38
C ARG A 285 22.73 -10.90 0.00
N ILE A 286 23.90 -10.47 -0.47
CA ILE A 286 24.37 -9.09 -0.33
C ILE A 286 24.13 -8.26 -1.59
N LEU A 287 23.64 -8.87 -2.67
CA LEU A 287 23.48 -8.24 -3.97
C LEU A 287 22.18 -8.73 -4.64
N SER A 288 21.44 -7.80 -5.22
CA SER A 288 20.29 -8.04 -6.09
C SER A 288 20.33 -7.09 -7.29
N THR A 289 19.50 -7.35 -8.29
CA THR A 289 19.27 -6.44 -9.41
C THR A 289 17.85 -5.93 -9.38
N ILE A 290 17.68 -4.64 -9.67
CA ILE A 290 16.40 -4.00 -9.92
C ILE A 290 16.42 -3.38 -11.31
N ASP A 291 15.25 -3.02 -11.81
CA ASP A 291 15.13 -2.08 -12.91
C ASP A 291 14.68 -0.72 -12.35
N VAL A 292 15.17 0.38 -12.92
CA VAL A 292 14.79 1.74 -12.53
C VAL A 292 13.95 2.36 -13.62
N LEU A 293 12.67 2.59 -13.32
CA LEU A 293 11.73 3.27 -14.20
C LEU A 293 11.60 4.73 -13.78
N VAL A 294 11.74 5.65 -14.71
CA VAL A 294 11.50 7.08 -14.51
C VAL A 294 10.32 7.48 -15.38
N ARG A 295 9.28 8.03 -14.75
CA ARG A 295 8.13 8.62 -15.43
C ARG A 295 7.87 10.03 -14.94
N GLY A 296 7.19 10.80 -15.76
CA GLY A 296 6.67 12.12 -15.43
C GLY A 296 5.44 12.43 -16.27
N ARG A 297 4.98 13.67 -16.22
CA ARG A 297 4.02 14.25 -17.16
C ARG A 297 4.75 14.76 -18.40
N ASN A 298 4.12 14.70 -19.57
CA ASN A 298 4.64 15.22 -20.84
C ASN A 298 6.04 14.70 -21.22
N MET A 299 6.31 13.42 -20.98
CA MET A 299 7.56 12.78 -21.36
C MET A 299 7.36 11.31 -21.73
N ASP A 300 8.35 10.77 -22.43
CA ASP A 300 8.51 9.34 -22.61
C ASP A 300 8.81 8.66 -21.27
N THR A 301 8.38 7.40 -21.13
CA THR A 301 8.85 6.55 -20.04
C THR A 301 10.33 6.23 -20.25
N VAL A 302 11.17 6.39 -19.22
CA VAL A 302 12.59 6.02 -19.26
C VAL A 302 12.82 4.78 -18.39
N LEU A 303 13.57 3.80 -18.87
CA LEU A 303 13.85 2.54 -18.18
C LEU A 303 15.35 2.19 -18.22
N VAL A 304 15.95 1.97 -17.06
CA VAL A 304 17.33 1.48 -16.92
C VAL A 304 17.30 0.11 -16.27
N ARG A 305 17.72 -0.93 -17.01
CA ARG A 305 17.66 -2.31 -16.54
C ARG A 305 18.93 -2.79 -15.83
N ASN A 306 18.79 -3.83 -15.02
CA ASN A 306 19.88 -4.56 -14.37
C ASN A 306 20.75 -3.69 -13.44
N VAL A 307 20.12 -2.77 -12.70
CA VAL A 307 20.80 -1.91 -11.73
C VAL A 307 21.12 -2.73 -10.48
N PRO A 308 22.40 -2.87 -10.09
CA PRO A 308 22.77 -3.62 -8.89
C PRO A 308 22.39 -2.85 -7.62
N VAL A 309 21.96 -3.57 -6.59
CA VAL A 309 21.68 -3.03 -5.25
C VAL A 309 22.35 -3.92 -4.22
N THR A 310 23.21 -3.32 -3.40
CA THR A 310 24.02 -4.01 -2.40
C THR A 310 23.49 -3.78 -0.99
N ALA A 311 23.27 -4.84 -0.22
CA ALA A 311 22.76 -4.77 1.15
C ALA A 311 23.75 -4.05 2.08
N GLY A 312 23.24 -3.25 3.01
CA GLY A 312 24.04 -2.47 3.95
C GLY A 312 24.62 -1.17 3.37
N THR A 313 24.31 -0.84 2.11
CA THR A 313 24.60 0.48 1.54
C THR A 313 23.53 1.49 1.97
N SER A 314 23.90 2.77 1.98
CA SER A 314 22.99 3.88 2.30
C SER A 314 23.14 4.99 1.26
N PRO A 315 22.23 5.98 1.23
CA PRO A 315 22.34 7.11 0.31
C PRO A 315 23.70 7.84 0.34
N THR A 316 24.41 7.77 1.47
CA THR A 316 25.70 8.43 1.72
C THR A 316 26.88 7.45 1.86
N SER A 317 26.63 6.14 1.86
CA SER A 317 27.65 5.10 2.04
C SER A 317 27.55 4.05 0.94
N ASN A 318 28.44 4.19 -0.05
CA ASN A 318 28.57 3.30 -1.21
C ASN A 318 27.25 3.00 -1.94
N PRO A 319 26.39 3.99 -2.25
CA PRO A 319 25.20 3.74 -3.06
C PRO A 319 25.60 3.31 -4.48
N THR A 320 24.73 2.56 -5.15
CA THR A 320 24.87 2.38 -6.61
C THR A 320 24.60 3.72 -7.29
N ILE A 321 25.51 4.15 -8.17
CA ILE A 321 25.32 5.35 -9.00
C ILE A 321 24.71 4.92 -10.33
N LEU A 322 23.46 5.28 -10.57
CA LEU A 322 22.67 4.84 -11.72
C LEU A 322 23.30 5.25 -13.07
N SER A 323 23.87 6.45 -13.11
CA SER A 323 24.51 7.03 -14.29
C SER A 323 25.52 8.10 -13.86
N THR A 324 26.69 8.15 -14.52
CA THR A 324 27.70 9.19 -14.28
C THR A 324 27.37 10.54 -14.92
N THR A 325 26.42 10.57 -15.86
CA THR A 325 25.84 11.78 -16.43
C THR A 325 24.33 11.81 -16.18
N PRO A 326 23.69 12.98 -16.04
CA PRO A 326 22.24 13.05 -15.85
C PRO A 326 21.50 12.33 -16.99
N LEU A 327 20.49 11.52 -16.64
CA LEU A 327 19.69 10.78 -17.62
C LEU A 327 18.93 11.76 -18.52
N PRO A 328 19.06 11.68 -19.85
CA PRO A 328 18.35 12.56 -20.75
C PRO A 328 16.84 12.27 -20.72
N LEU A 329 16.04 13.31 -20.91
CA LEU A 329 14.58 13.25 -20.98
C LEU A 329 14.10 13.62 -22.39
N THR A 330 13.11 12.90 -22.88
CA THR A 330 12.39 13.20 -24.13
C THR A 330 10.99 13.69 -23.79
N ILE A 331 10.60 14.86 -24.31
CA ILE A 331 9.26 15.42 -24.14
C ILE A 331 8.31 14.80 -25.17
N ASP A 332 7.13 14.41 -24.70
CA ASP A 332 6.03 13.87 -25.51
C ASP A 332 4.69 14.37 -24.93
N THR A 333 3.58 14.08 -25.62
CA THR A 333 2.23 14.41 -25.21
C THR A 333 1.59 13.31 -24.36
N GLU A 334 0.36 13.58 -23.92
CA GLU A 334 -0.42 12.65 -23.11
C GLU A 334 -1.88 12.60 -23.60
N TYR A 335 -2.56 11.52 -23.29
CA TYR A 335 -4.01 11.44 -23.27
C TYR A 335 -4.48 11.09 -21.85
N THR A 336 -5.77 11.27 -21.58
CA THR A 336 -6.34 10.89 -20.28
C THR A 336 -7.16 9.61 -20.40
N ALA A 337 -7.19 8.82 -19.33
CA ALA A 337 -8.02 7.63 -19.19
C ALA A 337 -8.79 7.64 -17.88
N ASN A 338 -9.91 6.92 -17.83
CA ASN A 338 -10.72 6.77 -16.61
C ASN A 338 -11.53 5.47 -16.65
N GLU A 339 -11.96 4.94 -15.50
CA GLU A 339 -12.93 3.85 -15.49
C GLU A 339 -14.27 4.29 -16.10
N ASN A 340 -14.94 3.35 -16.75
CA ASN A 340 -16.32 3.52 -17.15
C ASN A 340 -17.23 3.62 -15.91
N PRO A 341 -17.90 4.76 -15.65
CA PRO A 341 -18.75 4.94 -14.48
C PRO A 341 -19.99 4.04 -14.45
N ALA A 342 -20.35 3.45 -15.60
CA ALA A 342 -21.43 2.46 -15.67
C ALA A 342 -21.02 1.06 -15.17
N ALA A 343 -19.72 0.82 -14.93
CA ALA A 343 -19.19 -0.45 -14.44
C ALA A 343 -18.12 -0.22 -13.35
N PRO A 344 -18.52 0.22 -12.14
CA PRO A 344 -17.59 0.44 -11.04
C PRO A 344 -16.81 -0.82 -10.66
N VAL A 345 -15.53 -0.64 -10.31
CA VAL A 345 -14.65 -1.72 -9.86
C VAL A 345 -15.15 -2.30 -8.54
N SER A 346 -15.18 -3.63 -8.48
CA SER A 346 -15.51 -4.39 -7.29
C SER A 346 -14.43 -5.46 -7.04
N PRO A 347 -13.86 -5.53 -5.82
CA PRO A 347 -14.21 -4.72 -4.66
C PRO A 347 -13.63 -3.29 -4.73
N THR A 348 -14.21 -2.34 -4.01
CA THR A 348 -13.76 -0.93 -4.04
C THR A 348 -12.47 -0.68 -3.28
N GLY A 349 -11.96 -1.68 -2.54
CA GLY A 349 -10.62 -1.68 -1.95
C GLY A 349 -9.50 -1.78 -2.99
N ALA A 350 -9.81 -2.14 -4.23
CA ALA A 350 -8.84 -2.36 -5.29
C ALA A 350 -8.05 -1.09 -5.70
N TRP A 351 -7.04 -1.32 -6.52
CA TRP A 351 -6.28 -0.35 -7.28
C TRP A 351 -6.15 -0.81 -8.73
N VAL A 352 -5.68 0.10 -9.58
CA VAL A 352 -5.43 -0.15 -11.00
C VAL A 352 -4.02 0.30 -11.36
N ASN A 353 -3.33 -0.56 -12.10
CA ASN A 353 -2.00 -0.36 -12.64
C ASN A 353 -2.07 -0.28 -14.18
N PHE A 354 -1.23 0.59 -14.75
CA PHE A 354 -1.05 0.72 -16.19
C PHE A 354 0.36 0.32 -16.55
N TYR A 355 0.49 -0.66 -17.43
CA TYR A 355 1.76 -1.25 -17.78
C TYR A 355 2.13 -1.04 -19.24
N GLN A 356 3.43 -1.02 -19.51
CA GLN A 356 3.97 -1.13 -20.87
C GLN A 356 5.00 -2.26 -20.92
N THR A 357 5.04 -2.98 -22.03
CA THR A 357 6.01 -4.08 -22.23
C THR A 357 7.04 -3.66 -23.27
N LEU A 358 8.34 -3.86 -23.00
CA LEU A 358 9.36 -3.62 -24.03
C LEU A 358 9.19 -4.64 -25.15
N SER A 359 9.28 -4.16 -26.39
CA SER A 359 9.40 -5.04 -27.56
C SER A 359 10.85 -5.51 -27.67
N ALA A 360 11.17 -6.67 -27.10
CA ALA A 360 12.51 -7.26 -27.17
C ALA A 360 12.62 -8.33 -28.28
N THR A 361 13.76 -8.39 -28.96
CA THR A 361 14.10 -9.52 -29.85
C THR A 361 14.83 -10.60 -29.05
N GLY A 362 14.19 -11.74 -28.79
CA GLY A 362 14.87 -12.98 -28.39
C GLY A 362 14.48 -13.60 -27.04
N LEU A 363 13.82 -12.87 -26.13
CA LEU A 363 13.20 -13.42 -24.92
C LEU A 363 11.83 -12.79 -24.69
N PRO A 364 10.86 -13.52 -24.11
CA PRO A 364 9.61 -12.92 -23.62
C PRO A 364 9.97 -11.90 -22.54
N GLU A 365 9.60 -10.64 -22.76
CA GLU A 365 9.66 -9.60 -21.73
C GLU A 365 8.30 -9.50 -21.05
N VAL A 366 8.30 -9.13 -19.77
CA VAL A 366 7.07 -8.95 -19.00
C VAL A 366 6.77 -7.46 -18.79
N PRO A 367 5.49 -7.07 -18.61
CA PRO A 367 5.10 -5.66 -18.46
C PRO A 367 5.74 -4.96 -17.24
N TYR A 368 6.13 -3.69 -17.42
CA TYR A 368 6.62 -2.75 -16.39
C TYR A 368 5.53 -1.80 -15.90
N GLU A 369 5.52 -1.50 -14.60
CA GLU A 369 4.47 -0.68 -13.99
C GLU A 369 4.71 0.82 -14.21
N VAL A 370 4.00 1.45 -15.14
CA VAL A 370 4.23 2.88 -15.44
C VAL A 370 3.40 3.79 -14.55
N ARG A 371 2.09 3.55 -14.45
CA ARG A 371 1.16 4.32 -13.61
C ARG A 371 0.37 3.41 -12.69
N TYR A 372 -0.09 4.00 -11.60
CA TYR A 372 -0.92 3.38 -10.59
C TYR A 372 -1.95 4.41 -10.14
N ARG A 373 -3.16 3.95 -9.80
CA ARG A 373 -4.11 4.75 -9.03
C ARG A 373 -5.04 3.84 -8.23
N HIS A 374 -5.33 4.23 -6.98
CA HIS A 374 -6.36 3.57 -6.20
C HIS A 374 -7.76 3.93 -6.70
N ILE A 375 -8.65 2.94 -6.62
CA ILE A 375 -10.08 3.16 -6.81
C ILE A 375 -10.63 3.94 -5.63
N ASN A 376 -11.53 4.90 -5.91
CA ASN A 376 -12.31 5.56 -4.88
C ASN A 376 -13.14 4.52 -4.11
N PRO A 377 -12.94 4.39 -2.79
CA PRO A 377 -13.55 3.31 -2.03
C PRO A 377 -15.08 3.39 -1.98
N PHE A 378 -15.69 4.54 -2.26
CA PHE A 378 -17.14 4.72 -2.16
C PHE A 378 -17.85 4.66 -3.52
N THR A 379 -17.18 5.01 -4.61
CA THR A 379 -17.79 5.05 -5.95
C THR A 379 -17.32 3.94 -6.87
N GLY A 380 -16.18 3.30 -6.59
CA GLY A 380 -15.62 2.24 -7.44
C GLY A 380 -14.98 2.75 -8.74
N VAL A 381 -14.73 4.06 -8.88
CA VAL A 381 -14.09 4.70 -10.05
C VAL A 381 -13.06 5.73 -9.63
N PHE A 382 -12.18 6.19 -10.53
CA PHE A 382 -11.31 7.31 -10.21
C PHE A 382 -12.09 8.62 -10.05
N THR A 383 -11.62 9.46 -9.11
CA THR A 383 -12.19 10.80 -8.89
C THR A 383 -11.79 11.78 -10.00
N ASP A 384 -10.61 11.60 -10.60
CA ASP A 384 -10.05 12.43 -11.66
C ASP A 384 -9.48 11.52 -12.76
N ASP A 385 -9.36 12.02 -14.00
CA ASP A 385 -8.74 11.24 -15.06
C ASP A 385 -7.23 11.01 -14.79
N ILE A 386 -6.70 9.89 -15.28
CA ILE A 386 -5.27 9.57 -15.19
C ILE A 386 -4.55 9.92 -16.51
N PRO A 387 -3.46 10.71 -16.47
CA PRO A 387 -2.66 11.02 -17.66
C PRO A 387 -1.70 9.89 -18.03
N LEU A 388 -1.73 9.49 -19.30
CA LEU A 388 -0.93 8.43 -19.91
C LEU A 388 -0.11 9.01 -21.08
N SER A 389 1.18 8.68 -21.15
CA SER A 389 2.08 9.15 -22.21
C SER A 389 1.63 8.60 -23.57
N THR A 390 1.74 9.40 -24.64
CA THR A 390 1.54 8.93 -26.03
C THR A 390 2.80 8.35 -26.66
N GLY A 391 3.94 8.52 -26.00
CA GLY A 391 5.26 8.26 -26.54
C GLY A 391 5.73 6.80 -26.47
N PRO A 392 6.93 6.53 -27.01
CA PRO A 392 7.64 5.27 -26.83
C PRO A 392 8.27 5.14 -25.42
N ILE A 393 9.00 4.05 -25.20
CA ILE A 393 9.88 3.88 -24.02
C ILE A 393 11.33 4.17 -24.44
N GLN A 394 12.04 4.99 -23.69
CA GLN A 394 13.49 5.13 -23.79
C GLN A 394 14.14 4.13 -22.83
N PHE A 395 14.87 3.14 -23.33
CA PHE A 395 15.42 2.07 -22.49
C PHE A 395 16.92 1.85 -22.69
N GLY A 396 17.60 1.43 -21.63
CA GLY A 396 19.00 1.02 -21.66
C GLY A 396 19.33 0.05 -20.52
N SER A 397 20.55 -0.46 -20.51
CA SER A 397 21.07 -1.30 -19.41
C SER A 397 22.08 -0.51 -18.58
N TYR A 398 22.10 -0.77 -17.27
CA TYR A 398 23.09 -0.23 -16.35
C TYR A 398 24.53 -0.47 -16.83
N VAL A 399 25.40 0.52 -16.65
CA VAL A 399 26.83 0.46 -16.98
C VAL A 399 27.62 0.83 -15.73
N ALA A 400 28.40 -0.12 -15.21
CA ALA A 400 29.23 0.11 -14.03
C ALA A 400 30.22 1.26 -14.27
N ALA A 401 30.20 2.25 -13.37
CA ALA A 401 31.01 3.48 -13.46
C ALA A 401 30.84 4.25 -14.79
N GLY A 402 29.71 4.08 -15.47
CA GLY A 402 29.39 4.75 -16.73
C GLY A 402 27.97 5.28 -16.76
N SER A 403 27.48 5.59 -17.97
CA SER A 403 26.11 6.02 -18.22
C SER A 403 25.41 5.03 -19.15
N PRO A 404 24.15 4.66 -18.92
CA PRO A 404 23.39 3.81 -19.84
C PRO A 404 23.20 4.53 -21.17
N THR A 405 23.33 3.80 -22.28
CA THR A 405 22.93 4.30 -23.61
C THR A 405 21.46 4.00 -23.80
N LEU A 406 20.62 5.04 -23.84
CA LEU A 406 19.18 4.89 -24.04
C LEU A 406 18.86 4.78 -25.54
N ALA A 407 18.00 3.84 -25.87
CA ALA A 407 17.43 3.65 -27.20
C ALA A 407 15.91 3.72 -27.14
N THR A 408 15.29 4.21 -28.21
CA THR A 408 13.84 4.26 -28.32
C THR A 408 13.26 2.88 -28.66
N ASN A 409 12.21 2.49 -27.93
CA ASN A 409 11.47 1.25 -28.13
C ASN A 409 9.98 1.54 -28.21
N THR A 410 9.33 1.09 -29.28
CA THR A 410 7.88 1.04 -29.33
C THR A 410 7.40 -0.13 -28.45
N PRO A 411 6.57 0.12 -27.42
CA PRO A 411 6.03 -0.94 -26.57
C PRO A 411 5.29 -2.00 -27.39
N VAL A 412 5.12 -3.21 -26.83
CA VAL A 412 4.34 -4.28 -27.46
C VAL A 412 2.90 -3.83 -27.74
N GLN A 413 2.35 -2.97 -26.87
CA GLN A 413 1.01 -2.39 -27.01
C GLN A 413 0.94 -1.26 -28.05
N GLY A 414 2.06 -0.88 -28.68
CA GLY A 414 2.19 0.30 -29.53
C GLY A 414 2.53 1.58 -28.74
N ASN A 415 2.87 2.66 -29.46
CA ASN A 415 3.14 3.95 -28.82
C ASN A 415 1.89 4.45 -28.09
N GLY A 416 2.05 4.87 -26.83
CA GLY A 416 0.96 5.24 -25.94
C GLY A 416 0.01 4.10 -25.56
N GLY A 417 0.33 2.87 -25.93
CA GLY A 417 -0.41 1.68 -25.54
C GLY A 417 -0.11 1.28 -24.10
N PHE A 418 -1.14 0.93 -23.32
CA PHE A 418 -1.01 0.43 -21.95
C PHE A 418 -1.88 -0.81 -21.73
N LEU A 419 -1.34 -1.81 -21.03
CA LEU A 419 -2.17 -2.85 -20.42
C LEU A 419 -2.72 -2.32 -19.08
N VAL A 420 -3.95 -2.67 -18.74
CA VAL A 420 -4.63 -2.19 -17.54
C VAL A 420 -5.01 -3.37 -16.67
N PHE A 421 -4.49 -3.40 -15.44
CA PHE A 421 -4.78 -4.47 -14.50
C PHE A 421 -5.24 -3.90 -13.17
N ALA A 422 -6.26 -4.53 -12.58
CA ALA A 422 -6.64 -4.27 -11.20
C ALA A 422 -6.07 -5.32 -10.26
N GLY A 423 -5.70 -4.86 -9.07
CA GLY A 423 -5.20 -5.67 -7.98
C GLY A 423 -5.88 -5.32 -6.65
N ALA A 424 -5.90 -6.30 -5.76
CA ALA A 424 -6.26 -6.16 -4.35
C ALA A 424 -5.64 -7.33 -3.55
N PRO A 425 -5.38 -7.18 -2.23
CA PRO A 425 -4.76 -8.24 -1.45
C PRO A 425 -5.66 -9.48 -1.39
N ASP A 426 -5.08 -10.65 -1.68
CA ASP A 426 -5.77 -11.95 -1.77
C ASP A 426 -6.81 -12.06 -2.91
N TYR A 427 -6.80 -11.15 -3.90
CA TYR A 427 -7.56 -11.27 -5.14
C TYR A 427 -6.65 -11.63 -6.31
N THR A 428 -7.23 -12.26 -7.33
CA THR A 428 -6.54 -12.51 -8.60
C THR A 428 -6.35 -11.20 -9.35
N ARG A 429 -5.11 -10.90 -9.75
CA ARG A 429 -4.80 -9.79 -10.66
C ARG A 429 -5.62 -9.94 -11.94
N THR A 430 -6.43 -8.93 -12.26
CA THR A 430 -7.47 -9.02 -13.30
C THR A 430 -7.22 -7.98 -14.39
N GLU A 431 -7.16 -8.42 -15.65
CA GLU A 431 -6.99 -7.56 -16.83
C GLU A 431 -8.28 -6.81 -17.17
N ALA A 432 -8.17 -5.62 -17.76
CA ALA A 432 -9.34 -4.90 -18.24
C ALA A 432 -9.94 -5.59 -19.47
N SER A 433 -11.27 -5.49 -19.60
CA SER A 433 -12.00 -6.02 -20.76
C SER A 433 -11.77 -5.24 -22.05
N THR A 434 -11.13 -4.07 -21.95
CA THR A 434 -10.91 -3.10 -23.02
C THR A 434 -9.42 -2.92 -23.35
N ASP A 435 -8.59 -3.92 -23.04
CA ASP A 435 -7.15 -3.88 -23.23
C ASP A 435 -6.68 -4.26 -24.65
N PRO A 436 -5.52 -3.72 -25.10
CA PRO A 436 -4.77 -2.63 -24.46
C PRO A 436 -5.46 -1.28 -24.66
N LEU A 437 -5.32 -0.38 -23.69
CA LEU A 437 -5.65 1.02 -23.89
C LEU A 437 -4.73 1.67 -24.91
N THR A 438 -5.28 2.48 -25.81
CA THR A 438 -4.54 3.22 -26.83
C THR A 438 -5.03 4.67 -26.88
N PRO A 439 -4.22 5.62 -27.38
CA PRO A 439 -4.63 7.02 -27.47
C PRO A 439 -5.92 7.19 -28.29
N GLY A 440 -6.86 7.96 -27.75
CA GLY A 440 -8.19 8.15 -28.33
C GLY A 440 -8.91 9.39 -27.81
N ALA A 441 -10.24 9.41 -27.97
CA ALA A 441 -11.07 10.47 -27.39
C ALA A 441 -10.91 10.49 -25.87
N SER A 442 -10.64 11.66 -25.31
CA SER A 442 -10.29 11.85 -23.89
C SER A 442 -11.53 12.19 -23.04
N PRO A 443 -11.71 11.54 -21.86
CA PRO A 443 -10.92 10.40 -21.38
C PRO A 443 -11.25 9.11 -22.13
N VAL A 444 -10.21 8.29 -22.39
CA VAL A 444 -10.38 6.93 -22.88
C VAL A 444 -10.90 6.08 -21.74
N LEU A 445 -12.09 5.48 -21.91
CA LEU A 445 -12.72 4.69 -20.87
C LEU A 445 -12.24 3.23 -20.90
N PHE A 446 -11.97 2.65 -19.73
CA PHE A 446 -11.75 1.22 -19.57
C PHE A 446 -12.75 0.59 -18.61
N THR A 447 -12.94 -0.73 -18.70
CA THR A 447 -13.86 -1.48 -17.83
C THR A 447 -13.15 -2.68 -17.21
N MET A 448 -13.14 -2.74 -15.89
CA MET A 448 -12.64 -3.89 -15.14
C MET A 448 -13.75 -4.91 -14.89
N PRO A 449 -13.50 -6.21 -15.15
CA PRO A 449 -14.32 -7.26 -14.57
C PRO A 449 -14.29 -7.18 -13.03
N THR A 450 -15.31 -7.75 -12.37
CA THR A 450 -15.24 -7.95 -10.91
C THR A 450 -14.04 -8.82 -10.57
N LEU A 451 -13.18 -8.35 -9.66
CA LEU A 451 -12.02 -9.12 -9.22
C LEU A 451 -12.50 -10.32 -8.42
N THR A 452 -11.92 -11.48 -8.69
CA THR A 452 -12.23 -12.71 -7.97
C THR A 452 -11.22 -12.95 -6.86
N VAL A 453 -11.67 -13.43 -5.70
CA VAL A 453 -10.76 -13.90 -4.64
C VAL A 453 -9.84 -14.98 -5.21
N ASN A 454 -8.54 -14.87 -4.91
CA ASN A 454 -7.54 -15.80 -5.42
C ASN A 454 -7.67 -17.16 -4.72
N SER A 455 -8.21 -18.14 -5.45
CA SER A 455 -8.47 -19.49 -4.94
C SER A 455 -7.21 -20.24 -4.49
N THR A 456 -6.01 -19.81 -4.89
CA THR A 456 -4.77 -20.46 -4.44
C THR A 456 -4.42 -20.12 -2.99
N VAL A 457 -4.93 -19.01 -2.46
CA VAL A 457 -4.61 -18.53 -1.10
C VAL A 457 -5.84 -18.34 -0.21
N ALA A 458 -7.02 -18.11 -0.78
CA ALA A 458 -8.24 -17.78 -0.05
C ALA A 458 -9.49 -18.38 -0.72
N THR A 459 -10.61 -18.37 0.01
CA THR A 459 -11.96 -18.70 -0.48
C THR A 459 -12.82 -17.44 -0.50
N ALA A 460 -13.73 -17.32 -1.47
CA ALA A 460 -14.67 -16.20 -1.50
C ALA A 460 -15.76 -16.39 -0.44
N ASP A 461 -15.78 -15.47 0.53
CA ASP A 461 -16.69 -15.47 1.67
C ASP A 461 -17.53 -14.20 1.74
N SER A 462 -18.39 -14.13 2.75
CA SER A 462 -19.28 -13.00 3.01
C SER A 462 -19.35 -12.63 4.48
N ILE A 463 -19.72 -11.37 4.73
CA ILE A 463 -20.11 -10.84 6.04
C ILE A 463 -21.55 -10.37 5.94
N SER A 464 -22.40 -10.77 6.89
CA SER A 464 -23.79 -10.34 6.95
C SER A 464 -24.24 -9.98 8.36
N GLY A 465 -25.30 -9.17 8.43
CA GLY A 465 -25.95 -8.80 9.69
C GLY A 465 -27.06 -7.78 9.46
N ASN A 466 -27.39 -7.01 10.49
CA ASN A 466 -28.48 -6.04 10.49
C ASN A 466 -28.00 -4.64 10.89
N ILE A 467 -28.52 -3.66 10.18
CA ILE A 467 -28.44 -2.24 10.54
C ILE A 467 -29.80 -1.84 11.10
N SER A 468 -29.83 -1.21 12.27
CA SER A 468 -31.03 -0.56 12.81
C SER A 468 -30.80 0.92 13.04
N GLN A 469 -31.87 1.72 12.94
CA GLN A 469 -31.85 3.14 13.30
C GLN A 469 -32.61 3.36 14.61
N ALA A 470 -31.96 3.95 15.61
CA ALA A 470 -32.60 4.26 16.90
C ALA A 470 -33.77 5.24 16.72
N THR A 471 -33.63 6.18 15.78
CA THR A 471 -34.73 7.01 15.28
C THR A 471 -34.99 6.65 13.82
N ALA A 472 -36.14 6.05 13.53
CA ALA A 472 -36.48 5.62 12.18
C ALA A 472 -36.43 6.80 11.18
N GLY A 473 -35.76 6.59 10.05
CA GLY A 473 -35.63 7.59 8.99
C GLY A 473 -34.64 8.74 9.28
N LYS A 474 -33.84 8.64 10.35
CA LYS A 474 -32.81 9.65 10.65
C LYS A 474 -31.78 9.75 9.52
N TYR A 475 -31.33 8.60 9.02
CA TYR A 475 -30.40 8.46 7.90
C TYR A 475 -31.08 7.80 6.71
N ASN A 476 -30.72 8.23 5.50
CA ASN A 476 -31.28 7.70 4.26
C ASN A 476 -30.21 7.36 3.19
N THR A 477 -28.96 7.76 3.43
CA THR A 477 -27.84 7.45 2.53
C THR A 477 -26.63 7.04 3.37
N GLY A 478 -25.85 6.10 2.84
CA GLY A 478 -24.60 5.73 3.47
C GLY A 478 -23.93 4.50 2.90
N PHE A 479 -22.85 4.11 3.56
CA PHE A 479 -22.04 2.97 3.21
C PHE A 479 -21.73 2.10 4.42
N VAL A 480 -21.57 0.79 4.20
CA VAL A 480 -20.80 -0.08 5.11
C VAL A 480 -19.42 -0.26 4.50
N VAL A 481 -18.40 0.10 5.28
CA VAL A 481 -16.99 -0.06 4.91
C VAL A 481 -16.44 -1.27 5.63
N VAL A 482 -15.82 -2.19 4.88
CA VAL A 482 -15.16 -3.39 5.40
C VAL A 482 -13.65 -3.20 5.37
N VAL A 483 -13.01 -3.37 6.52
CA VAL A 483 -11.58 -3.11 6.74
C VAL A 483 -10.89 -4.38 7.20
N ARG A 484 -9.70 -4.68 6.64
CA ARG A 484 -8.79 -5.71 7.14
C ARG A 484 -7.40 -5.12 7.25
N LEU A 485 -6.71 -5.36 8.36
CA LEU A 485 -5.36 -4.84 8.62
C LEU A 485 -5.23 -3.30 8.46
N GLY A 486 -6.32 -2.55 8.68
CA GLY A 486 -6.34 -1.09 8.54
C GLY A 486 -6.56 -0.58 7.10
N THR A 487 -6.73 -1.47 6.12
CA THR A 487 -7.06 -1.08 4.74
C THR A 487 -8.50 -1.44 4.36
N ILE A 488 -9.12 -0.59 3.54
CA ILE A 488 -10.48 -0.83 3.01
C ILE A 488 -10.41 -1.96 2.00
N VAL A 489 -11.11 -3.06 2.29
CA VAL A 489 -11.22 -4.20 1.37
C VAL A 489 -12.37 -4.01 0.41
N SER A 490 -13.53 -3.59 0.91
CA SER A 490 -14.72 -3.34 0.10
C SER A 490 -15.65 -2.38 0.82
N THR A 491 -16.51 -1.71 0.07
CA THR A 491 -17.55 -0.82 0.59
C THR A 491 -18.81 -1.05 -0.21
N ILE A 492 -19.95 -1.16 0.49
CA ILE A 492 -21.25 -1.32 -0.16
C ILE A 492 -22.15 -0.13 0.16
N PRO A 493 -22.94 0.36 -0.80
CA PRO A 493 -24.00 1.32 -0.50
C PRO A 493 -25.10 0.64 0.32
N ILE A 494 -25.67 1.36 1.28
CA ILE A 494 -26.71 0.84 2.18
C ILE A 494 -27.99 1.69 2.19
N ASP A 495 -28.18 2.57 1.22
CA ASP A 495 -29.37 3.44 1.09
C ASP A 495 -30.69 2.65 1.15
N SER A 496 -30.76 1.53 0.44
CA SER A 496 -31.91 0.63 0.45
C SER A 496 -32.11 -0.07 1.81
N VAL A 497 -31.03 -0.32 2.55
CA VAL A 497 -31.06 -0.90 3.90
C VAL A 497 -31.56 0.14 4.91
N LEU A 498 -31.07 1.37 4.82
CA LEU A 498 -31.44 2.47 5.72
C LEU A 498 -32.92 2.83 5.59
N THR A 499 -33.46 2.83 4.37
CA THR A 499 -34.85 3.18 4.07
C THR A 499 -35.84 2.01 4.22
N ALA A 500 -35.35 0.79 4.43
CA ALA A 500 -36.18 -0.38 4.69
C ALA A 500 -36.96 -0.28 6.02
N ASN A 501 -38.02 -1.08 6.15
CA ASN A 501 -38.85 -1.20 7.36
C ASN A 501 -39.31 0.17 7.91
N ALA A 502 -39.84 1.03 7.03
CA ALA A 502 -40.24 2.40 7.35
C ALA A 502 -39.11 3.25 7.97
N GLY A 503 -37.87 3.06 7.50
CA GLY A 503 -36.69 3.77 7.99
C GLY A 503 -36.06 3.17 9.25
N ALA A 504 -36.53 2.02 9.74
CA ALA A 504 -35.96 1.36 10.91
C ALA A 504 -34.63 0.64 10.61
N GLY A 505 -34.26 0.48 9.33
CA GLY A 505 -33.08 -0.29 8.89
C GLY A 505 -33.43 -1.68 8.39
N GLY A 506 -32.44 -2.52 8.12
CA GLY A 506 -32.63 -3.83 7.50
C GLY A 506 -31.36 -4.70 7.47
N PRO A 507 -31.43 -5.89 6.85
CA PRO A 507 -30.26 -6.75 6.67
C PRO A 507 -29.32 -6.20 5.59
N PHE A 508 -28.02 -6.51 5.73
CA PHE A 508 -27.01 -6.26 4.71
C PHE A 508 -26.11 -7.48 4.55
N THR A 509 -25.47 -7.58 3.38
CA THR A 509 -24.45 -8.59 3.09
C THR A 509 -23.35 -7.97 2.23
N VAL A 510 -22.10 -8.18 2.62
CA VAL A 510 -20.91 -7.91 1.80
C VAL A 510 -20.35 -9.25 1.36
N SER A 511 -20.36 -9.52 0.06
CA SER A 511 -19.85 -10.77 -0.54
C SER A 511 -18.47 -10.58 -1.18
N ASN A 512 -17.89 -11.67 -1.67
CA ASN A 512 -16.62 -11.69 -2.41
C ASN A 512 -15.45 -11.16 -1.56
N LEU A 513 -15.44 -11.48 -0.27
CA LEU A 513 -14.34 -11.13 0.64
C LEU A 513 -13.36 -12.31 0.76
N PRO A 514 -12.04 -12.08 0.82
CA PRO A 514 -11.08 -13.16 1.05
C PRO A 514 -11.27 -13.78 2.45
N GLY A 515 -11.69 -15.03 2.48
CA GLY A 515 -11.81 -15.83 3.69
C GLY A 515 -11.13 -17.18 3.53
N GLY A 516 -11.42 -18.08 4.45
CA GLY A 516 -10.96 -19.46 4.42
C GLY A 516 -12.13 -20.43 4.43
N SER A 517 -11.81 -21.70 4.26
CA SER A 517 -12.72 -22.81 4.39
C SER A 517 -12.21 -23.81 5.44
N ALA A 518 -13.02 -24.82 5.76
CA ALA A 518 -12.60 -25.94 6.62
C ALA A 518 -11.37 -26.69 6.07
N THR A 519 -11.13 -26.64 4.75
CA THR A 519 -10.00 -27.32 4.08
C THR A 519 -8.86 -26.39 3.67
N GLN A 520 -9.08 -25.07 3.69
CA GLN A 520 -8.10 -24.05 3.33
C GLN A 520 -8.34 -22.82 4.21
N SER A 521 -7.76 -22.80 5.41
CA SER A 521 -7.88 -21.65 6.30
C SER A 521 -7.11 -20.44 5.76
N LEU A 522 -7.63 -19.24 6.00
CA LEU A 522 -6.93 -17.96 5.79
C LEU A 522 -6.61 -17.33 7.15
N PRO A 523 -5.43 -17.59 7.74
CA PRO A 523 -5.06 -17.03 9.03
C PRO A 523 -5.08 -15.49 9.02
N GLY A 524 -5.60 -14.89 10.09
CA GLY A 524 -5.66 -13.43 10.21
C GLY A 524 -6.74 -12.76 9.34
N ALA A 525 -7.69 -13.53 8.82
CA ALA A 525 -8.89 -13.02 8.14
C ALA A 525 -9.91 -12.41 9.13
N TYR A 526 -9.47 -11.46 9.95
CA TYR A 526 -10.32 -10.69 10.86
C TYR A 526 -10.66 -9.35 10.23
N TYR A 527 -11.96 -9.10 10.09
CA TYR A 527 -12.51 -7.94 9.42
C TYR A 527 -13.25 -7.05 10.40
N TYR A 528 -13.02 -5.75 10.30
CA TYR A 528 -13.70 -4.72 11.06
C TYR A 528 -14.63 -3.94 10.13
N LEU A 529 -15.76 -3.48 10.66
CA LEU A 529 -16.75 -2.77 9.89
C LEU A 529 -17.11 -1.46 10.58
N TYR A 530 -17.37 -0.43 9.79
CA TYR A 530 -18.02 0.78 10.25
C TYR A 530 -19.02 1.25 9.20
N ALA A 531 -20.10 1.88 9.66
CA ALA A 531 -21.08 2.54 8.82
C ALA A 531 -20.76 4.03 8.71
N VAL A 532 -20.82 4.58 7.50
CA VAL A 532 -20.77 6.02 7.23
C VAL A 532 -22.13 6.43 6.72
N VAL A 533 -22.89 7.21 7.48
CA VAL A 533 -24.30 7.52 7.18
C VAL A 533 -24.61 9.00 7.30
N TRP A 534 -25.58 9.48 6.54
CA TRP A 534 -26.10 10.85 6.64
C TRP A 534 -27.54 10.94 6.13
N ASN A 535 -28.14 12.10 6.35
CA ASN A 535 -29.40 12.49 5.75
C ASN A 535 -29.14 13.43 4.57
N THR A 536 -29.64 13.08 3.38
CA THR A 536 -29.45 13.89 2.17
C THR A 536 -30.01 15.31 2.26
N ALA A 537 -30.97 15.58 3.15
CA ALA A 537 -31.45 16.93 3.39
C ALA A 537 -30.43 17.82 4.11
N ASN A 538 -29.51 17.23 4.89
CA ASN A 538 -28.51 17.95 5.67
C ASN A 538 -27.20 17.15 5.76
N PRO A 539 -26.51 16.89 4.63
CA PRO A 539 -25.44 15.89 4.55
C PRO A 539 -24.27 16.19 5.49
N LEU A 540 -23.85 17.46 5.56
CA LEU A 540 -22.68 17.87 6.35
C LEU A 540 -22.91 17.82 7.87
N THR A 541 -24.13 18.09 8.33
CA THR A 541 -24.43 18.16 9.77
C THR A 541 -24.97 16.84 10.32
N THR A 542 -25.24 15.86 9.46
CA THR A 542 -25.78 14.55 9.85
C THR A 542 -24.82 13.41 9.54
N LEU A 543 -23.63 13.70 9.02
CA LEU A 543 -22.58 12.70 8.83
C LEU A 543 -22.25 12.04 10.18
N GLN A 544 -22.35 10.72 10.21
CA GLN A 544 -21.94 9.92 11.35
C GLN A 544 -21.15 8.71 10.88
N LEU A 545 -20.03 8.47 11.57
CA LEU A 545 -19.29 7.21 11.51
C LEU A 545 -19.65 6.38 12.74
N THR A 546 -20.05 5.13 12.54
CA THR A 546 -20.42 4.21 13.63
C THR A 546 -19.75 2.86 13.43
N ASP A 547 -18.87 2.49 14.35
CA ASP A 547 -18.24 1.17 14.36
C ASP A 547 -19.25 0.06 14.67
N PHE A 548 -19.09 -1.08 14.01
CA PHE A 548 -19.78 -2.30 14.40
C PHE A 548 -19.13 -2.87 15.67
N SER A 549 -19.94 -3.52 16.51
CA SER A 549 -19.40 -4.21 17.68
C SER A 549 -18.67 -5.48 17.27
N GLY A 550 -17.44 -5.65 17.77
CA GLY A 550 -16.63 -6.84 17.52
C GLY A 550 -15.96 -6.84 16.14
N TYR A 551 -15.76 -8.04 15.59
CA TYR A 551 -15.14 -8.27 14.28
C TYR A 551 -15.76 -9.50 13.63
N ALA A 552 -15.71 -9.54 12.29
CA ALA A 552 -16.05 -10.74 11.53
C ALA A 552 -14.81 -11.63 11.39
N ASN A 553 -14.94 -12.91 11.76
CA ASN A 553 -13.90 -13.90 11.61
C ASN A 553 -14.17 -14.74 10.35
N LEU A 554 -13.38 -14.51 9.29
CA LEU A 554 -13.47 -15.20 8.01
C LEU A 554 -12.38 -16.27 7.84
N THR A 555 -11.72 -16.69 8.93
CA THR A 555 -10.57 -17.62 8.84
C THR A 555 -10.93 -18.99 8.30
N SER A 556 -12.19 -19.41 8.38
CA SER A 556 -12.65 -20.76 8.00
C SER A 556 -14.07 -20.81 7.39
N ALA A 557 -14.82 -19.70 7.40
CA ALA A 557 -16.12 -19.56 6.76
C ALA A 557 -16.60 -18.10 6.78
N SER A 558 -17.64 -17.81 6.00
CA SER A 558 -18.42 -16.58 6.08
C SER A 558 -18.94 -16.27 7.49
N ALA A 559 -19.02 -14.98 7.83
CA ALA A 559 -19.49 -14.50 9.12
C ALA A 559 -20.91 -13.92 9.04
N THR A 560 -21.70 -14.15 10.09
CA THR A 560 -23.07 -13.62 10.22
C THR A 560 -23.26 -12.95 11.59
N GLY A 561 -24.30 -12.13 11.71
CA GLY A 561 -24.68 -11.49 12.98
C GLY A 561 -23.87 -10.24 13.33
N LEU A 562 -23.18 -9.63 12.37
CA LEU A 562 -22.52 -8.34 12.58
C LEU A 562 -23.57 -7.22 12.53
N ASN A 563 -24.04 -6.82 13.70
CA ASN A 563 -25.13 -5.84 13.83
C ASN A 563 -24.61 -4.47 14.29
N VAL A 564 -25.30 -3.40 13.88
CA VAL A 564 -25.05 -2.04 14.34
C VAL A 564 -26.36 -1.30 14.55
N THR A 565 -26.42 -0.45 15.58
CA THR A 565 -27.51 0.50 15.80
C THR A 565 -26.99 1.92 15.60
N LEU A 566 -27.56 2.61 14.62
CA LEU A 566 -27.26 3.99 14.28
C LEU A 566 -28.09 4.90 15.20
N ASN A 567 -27.41 5.71 16.01
CA ASN A 567 -28.05 6.58 17.00
C ASN A 567 -28.42 7.94 16.43
#